data_AF-A0A7H8I0Z9-F1
#
_entry.id   AF-A0A7H8I0Z9-F1
#
_cell.length_a   1.000
_cell.length_b   1.000
_cell.length_c   1.000
_cell.angle_alpha   90.00
_cell.angle_beta   90.00
_cell.angle_gamma   90.00
#
_symmetry.space_group_name_H-M   'P 1'
#
loop_
_entity.id
_entity.type
_entity.pdbx_description
1 polymer ?
#
loop_
_entity_poly.entity_id
_entity_poly.type
_entity_poly.pdbx_seq_one_letter_code
_entity_poly.pdbx_strand_id
1 'polypeptide(L)'
;MGRTTYLELFRAGDVPGREAALGSAGVGLSVESAGELAAVAGRLPELGVPTPVERRHPRDFGDGVLIPWFRAVYTTQIYDAFRVWGMEYEQSYFADPRSGSGPEAHPGDVGRERYLDSYRRSPHLLDFTGVRVAVTADDLAGSVPLLRAGGYTVREGPGGVVAEGGGAVLRFDAVPRAAAGLRQVDMALVEPMPLAHSEEIGNSTLTVGPGPRAVWTFAANA
;
A
#
# COMPACT_ATOMS: atom_id res chain seq x y z
N MET A 1 -6.97 -13.97 0.31
CA MET A 1 -5.98 -13.52 -0.70
C MET A 1 -6.32 -12.07 -1.01
N GLY A 2 -5.33 -11.19 -0.94
CA GLY A 2 -5.45 -9.72 -0.99
C GLY A 2 -5.95 -9.07 -2.29
N ARG A 3 -7.09 -9.51 -2.86
CA ARG A 3 -7.77 -9.05 -4.13
C ARG A 3 -7.95 -7.53 -4.28
N THR A 4 -7.53 -6.80 -3.27
CA THR A 4 -7.55 -5.38 -3.07
C THR A 4 -6.17 -4.73 -3.20
N THR A 5 -5.03 -5.43 -3.29
CA THR A 5 -3.74 -4.72 -3.30
C THR A 5 -3.44 -4.20 -4.71
N TYR A 6 -3.09 -2.91 -4.83
CA TYR A 6 -2.57 -2.32 -6.06
C TYR A 6 -1.21 -1.71 -5.81
N LEU A 7 -0.42 -1.59 -6.88
CA LEU A 7 0.90 -0.99 -6.87
C LEU A 7 0.88 0.22 -7.82
N GLU A 8 1.29 1.37 -7.32
CA GLU A 8 1.55 2.54 -8.15
C GLU A 8 3.06 2.77 -8.23
N LEU A 9 3.55 2.98 -9.45
CA LEU A 9 4.93 3.31 -9.72
C LEU A 9 4.97 4.69 -10.38
N PHE A 10 5.73 5.58 -9.76
CA PHE A 10 5.90 6.95 -10.18
C PHE A 10 7.35 7.17 -10.61
N ARG A 11 7.56 7.95 -11.67
CA ARG A 11 8.88 8.47 -11.99
C ARG A 11 9.24 9.58 -11.01
N ALA A 12 10.54 9.84 -10.85
CA ALA A 12 11.00 10.99 -10.08
C ALA A 12 10.40 12.27 -10.67
N GLY A 13 9.73 13.06 -9.81
CA GLY A 13 9.02 14.28 -10.22
C GLY A 13 7.55 14.11 -10.62
N ASP A 14 7.02 12.89 -10.75
CA ASP A 14 5.60 12.68 -11.12
C ASP A 14 4.62 13.09 -10.01
N VAL A 15 5.08 13.11 -8.75
CA VAL A 15 4.32 13.56 -7.59
C VAL A 15 5.00 14.78 -6.96
N PRO A 16 4.25 15.71 -6.34
CA PRO A 16 4.85 16.87 -5.70
C PRO A 16 5.55 16.50 -4.38
N GLY A 17 6.50 17.36 -3.95
CA GLY A 17 7.08 17.28 -2.61
C GLY A 17 8.17 16.23 -2.45
N ARG A 18 8.34 15.71 -1.23
CA ARG A 18 9.43 14.78 -0.89
C ARG A 18 9.19 13.37 -1.45
N GLU A 19 7.94 13.05 -1.71
CA GLU A 19 7.49 11.83 -2.38
C GLU A 19 8.06 11.73 -3.81
N ALA A 20 8.48 12.85 -4.41
CA ALA A 20 9.09 12.91 -5.73
C ALA A 20 10.52 12.33 -5.77
N ALA A 21 11.18 12.20 -4.61
CA ALA A 21 12.58 11.80 -4.54
C ALA A 21 12.74 10.30 -4.82
N LEU A 22 13.85 9.93 -5.48
CA LEU A 22 14.15 8.53 -5.75
C LEU A 22 14.24 7.72 -4.43
N GLY A 23 13.69 6.52 -4.46
CA GLY A 23 13.60 5.64 -3.30
C GLY A 23 12.52 6.02 -2.29
N SER A 24 11.78 7.11 -2.52
CA SER A 24 10.58 7.39 -1.76
C SER A 24 9.49 6.36 -2.10
N ALA A 25 8.78 5.89 -1.08
CA ALA A 25 7.70 4.91 -1.22
C ALA A 25 6.68 5.07 -0.09
N GLY A 26 5.57 4.35 -0.17
CA GLY A 26 4.61 4.33 0.91
C GLY A 26 3.64 3.17 0.79
N VAL A 27 2.91 2.90 1.87
CA VAL A 27 1.89 1.85 1.91
C VAL A 27 0.62 2.40 2.56
N GLY A 28 -0.46 2.38 1.79
CA GLY A 28 -1.81 2.68 2.29
C GLY A 28 -2.53 1.41 2.73
N LEU A 29 -2.86 1.31 4.01
CA LEU A 29 -3.64 0.22 4.60
C LEU A 29 -5.12 0.63 4.62
N SER A 30 -5.92 0.10 3.69
CA SER A 30 -7.36 0.39 3.67
C SER A 30 -8.11 -0.48 4.66
N VAL A 31 -9.15 0.10 5.25
CA VAL A 31 -10.22 -0.66 5.91
C VAL A 31 -11.29 -1.08 4.90
N GLU A 32 -12.15 -2.02 5.28
CA GLU A 32 -13.17 -2.57 4.37
C GLU A 32 -14.59 -2.10 4.74
N SER A 33 -14.82 -1.73 5.99
CA SER A 33 -16.11 -1.22 6.48
C SER A 33 -16.01 0.20 7.02
N ALA A 34 -17.05 0.99 6.77
CA ALA A 34 -17.14 2.37 7.22
C ALA A 34 -16.99 2.48 8.75
N GLY A 35 -16.15 3.40 9.22
CA GLY A 35 -15.88 3.64 10.64
C GLY A 35 -14.74 2.81 11.23
N GLU A 36 -14.23 1.80 10.53
CA GLU A 36 -13.09 1.01 10.99
C GLU A 36 -11.81 1.85 11.13
N LEU A 37 -11.62 2.89 10.29
CA LEU A 37 -10.45 3.76 10.43
C LEU A 37 -10.46 4.53 11.74
N ALA A 38 -11.63 4.92 12.24
CA ALA A 38 -11.76 5.55 13.55
C ALA A 38 -11.37 4.57 14.67
N ALA A 39 -11.74 3.28 14.54
CA ALA A 39 -11.31 2.25 15.47
C ALA A 39 -9.79 2.01 15.42
N VAL A 40 -9.17 2.05 14.23
CA VAL A 40 -7.71 2.00 14.08
C VAL A 40 -7.06 3.21 14.76
N ALA A 41 -7.54 4.42 14.50
CA ALA A 41 -7.03 5.65 15.10
C ALA A 41 -7.15 5.62 16.64
N GLY A 42 -8.25 5.11 17.17
CA GLY A 42 -8.47 4.98 18.62
C GLY A 42 -7.50 4.04 19.34
N ARG A 43 -6.88 3.08 18.64
CA ARG A 43 -5.86 2.17 19.21
C ARG A 43 -4.45 2.76 19.26
N LEU A 44 -4.17 3.77 18.43
CA LEU A 44 -2.83 4.33 18.27
C LEU A 44 -2.23 4.95 19.56
N PRO A 45 -3.00 5.65 20.43
CA PRO A 45 -2.47 6.18 21.69
C PRO A 45 -1.86 5.10 22.60
N GLU A 46 -2.50 3.94 22.70
CA GLU A 46 -2.01 2.80 23.49
C GLU A 46 -0.74 2.17 22.89
N LEU A 47 -0.47 2.45 21.61
CA LEU A 47 0.70 1.97 20.86
C LEU A 47 1.80 3.03 20.76
N GLY A 48 1.76 4.07 21.60
CA GLY A 48 2.80 5.10 21.69
C GLY A 48 2.64 6.26 20.71
N VAL A 49 1.47 6.40 20.08
CA VAL A 49 1.15 7.50 19.17
C VAL A 49 -0.01 8.31 19.79
N PRO A 50 0.26 9.22 20.74
CA PRO A 50 -0.78 9.87 21.54
C PRO A 50 -1.68 10.80 20.72
N THR A 51 -1.15 11.36 19.63
CA THR A 51 -1.86 12.28 18.73
C THR A 51 -1.65 11.85 17.28
N PRO A 52 -2.43 10.86 16.80
CA PRO A 52 -2.45 10.49 15.40
C PRO A 52 -2.82 11.70 14.53
N VAL A 53 -2.23 11.79 13.34
CA VAL A 53 -2.56 12.85 12.41
C VAL A 53 -3.62 12.38 11.45
N GLU A 54 -4.79 12.99 11.51
CA GLU A 54 -5.91 12.71 10.62
C GLU A 54 -5.94 13.72 9.47
N ARG A 55 -6.19 13.23 8.25
CA ARG A 55 -6.38 14.07 7.07
C ARG A 55 -7.51 13.55 6.21
N ARG A 56 -8.17 14.47 5.51
CA ARG A 56 -9.10 14.17 4.42
C ARG A 56 -8.45 14.54 3.11
N HIS A 57 -8.43 13.61 2.17
CA HIS A 57 -7.83 13.79 0.85
C HIS A 57 -8.95 13.97 -0.19
N PRO A 58 -8.90 15.02 -1.00
CA PRO A 58 -9.82 15.18 -2.12
C PRO A 58 -9.31 14.49 -3.38
N ARG A 59 -10.19 14.32 -4.37
CA ARG A 59 -9.84 13.95 -5.74
C ARG A 59 -10.52 14.90 -6.72
N ASP A 60 -9.79 15.24 -7.79
CA ASP A 60 -10.30 15.86 -9.00
C ASP A 60 -10.32 14.80 -10.11
N PHE A 61 -11.41 14.70 -10.88
CA PHE A 61 -11.50 13.80 -12.04
C PHE A 61 -11.02 14.47 -13.35
N GLY A 62 -10.44 15.67 -13.26
CA GLY A 62 -9.97 16.48 -14.38
C GLY A 62 -10.95 17.58 -14.80
N ASP A 63 -12.01 17.81 -14.02
CA ASP A 63 -13.02 18.84 -14.27
C ASP A 63 -12.92 20.05 -13.32
N GLY A 64 -11.92 20.06 -12.44
CA GLY A 64 -11.69 21.14 -11.48
C GLY A 64 -12.55 21.06 -10.22
N VAL A 65 -13.41 20.03 -10.09
CA VAL A 65 -14.30 19.88 -8.95
C VAL A 65 -13.73 18.85 -7.98
N LEU A 66 -13.19 19.35 -6.87
CA LEU A 66 -12.69 18.51 -5.78
C LEU A 66 -13.85 17.85 -5.01
N ILE A 67 -13.81 16.52 -4.93
CA ILE A 67 -14.70 15.75 -4.04
C ILE A 67 -13.90 15.05 -2.93
N PRO A 68 -14.50 14.78 -1.77
CA PRO A 68 -13.89 13.92 -0.77
C PRO A 68 -13.59 12.53 -1.35
N TRP A 69 -12.36 12.07 -1.20
CA TRP A 69 -11.93 10.77 -1.74
C TRP A 69 -11.69 9.75 -0.64
N PHE A 70 -10.78 10.03 0.29
CA PHE A 70 -10.55 9.17 1.45
C PHE A 70 -10.12 9.97 2.66
N ARG A 71 -10.32 9.38 3.83
CA ARG A 71 -9.72 9.81 5.09
C ARG A 71 -8.48 8.99 5.34
N ALA A 72 -7.48 9.59 5.96
CA ALA A 72 -6.24 8.93 6.32
C ALA A 72 -5.84 9.24 7.76
N VAL A 73 -5.22 8.25 8.40
CA VAL A 73 -4.54 8.40 9.68
C VAL A 73 -3.05 8.09 9.52
N TYR A 74 -2.22 8.94 10.10
CA TYR A 74 -0.77 8.81 10.12
C TYR A 74 -0.28 8.81 11.57
N THR A 75 0.84 8.13 11.82
CA THR A 75 1.52 8.20 13.12
C THR A 75 2.36 9.45 13.28
N THR A 76 2.84 10.00 12.16
CA THR A 76 3.68 11.20 12.10
C THR A 76 3.56 11.87 10.73
N GLN A 77 3.93 13.14 10.64
CA GLN A 77 4.12 13.87 9.38
C GLN A 77 5.60 13.97 8.97
N ILE A 78 6.50 13.52 9.85
CA ILE A 78 7.95 13.57 9.67
C ILE A 78 8.42 12.16 9.33
N TYR A 79 9.02 12.01 8.15
CA TYR A 79 9.56 10.77 7.60
C TYR A 79 10.60 11.12 6.52
N ASP A 80 11.51 10.19 6.23
CA ASP A 80 12.65 10.39 5.35
C ASP A 80 12.39 9.94 3.90
N ALA A 81 11.91 8.70 3.73
CA ALA A 81 11.69 8.07 2.43
C ALA A 81 10.35 7.33 2.37
N PHE A 82 9.89 6.82 3.50
CA PHE A 82 8.82 5.86 3.57
C PHE A 82 7.75 6.28 4.55
N ARG A 83 6.48 6.12 4.16
CA ARG A 83 5.34 6.39 5.04
C ARG A 83 4.25 5.34 4.89
N VAL A 84 3.76 4.86 6.02
CA VAL A 84 2.52 4.08 6.09
C VAL A 84 1.38 4.99 6.53
N TRP A 85 0.19 4.77 5.97
CA TRP A 85 -1.03 5.42 6.45
C TRP A 85 -2.20 4.44 6.45
N GLY A 86 -3.09 4.58 7.42
CA GLY A 86 -4.39 3.92 7.38
C GLY A 86 -5.31 4.77 6.52
N MET A 87 -6.21 4.16 5.76
CA MET A 87 -7.17 4.89 4.93
C MET A 87 -8.56 4.27 4.92
N GLU A 88 -9.55 5.12 4.71
CA GLU A 88 -10.95 4.74 4.49
C GLU A 88 -11.51 5.60 3.37
N TYR A 89 -12.03 4.96 2.32
CA TYR A 89 -12.70 5.68 1.25
C TYR A 89 -13.98 6.35 1.76
N GLU A 90 -14.26 7.53 1.24
CA GLU A 90 -15.47 8.27 1.57
C GLU A 90 -16.67 7.68 0.83
N GLN A 91 -17.80 7.46 1.50
CA GLN A 91 -19.02 7.00 0.83
C GLN A 91 -19.46 7.97 -0.28
N SER A 92 -19.26 9.27 -0.07
CA SER A 92 -19.54 10.29 -1.09
C SER A 92 -18.69 10.15 -2.36
N TYR A 93 -17.49 9.57 -2.26
CA TYR A 93 -16.68 9.23 -3.43
C TYR A 93 -17.37 8.14 -4.28
N PHE A 94 -17.85 7.08 -3.63
CA PHE A 94 -18.51 5.98 -4.33
C PHE A 94 -19.89 6.34 -4.88
N ALA A 95 -20.57 7.31 -4.26
CA ALA A 95 -21.83 7.84 -4.77
C ALA A 95 -21.65 8.76 -5.99
N ASP A 96 -20.42 9.23 -6.26
CA ASP A 96 -20.14 10.07 -7.42
C ASP A 96 -20.05 9.21 -8.69
N PRO A 97 -20.89 9.46 -9.73
CA PRO A 97 -20.89 8.67 -10.95
C PRO A 97 -19.57 8.75 -11.72
N ARG A 98 -18.76 9.81 -11.52
CA ARG A 98 -17.43 9.94 -12.16
C ARG A 98 -16.43 8.93 -11.61
N SER A 99 -16.67 8.39 -10.41
CA SER A 99 -15.76 7.44 -9.78
C SER A 99 -15.68 6.10 -10.49
N GLY A 100 -16.73 5.71 -11.24
CA GLY A 100 -16.81 4.41 -11.90
C GLY A 100 -16.71 3.22 -10.92
N SER A 101 -17.05 3.43 -9.65
CA SER A 101 -16.85 2.45 -8.59
C SER A 101 -17.88 1.32 -8.67
N GLY A 102 -17.47 0.14 -8.21
CA GLY A 102 -18.33 -1.03 -8.09
C GLY A 102 -19.42 -0.89 -7.02
N PRO A 103 -20.46 -1.75 -7.08
CA PRO A 103 -21.52 -1.79 -6.08
C PRO A 103 -20.99 -2.21 -4.70
N GLU A 104 -21.72 -1.88 -3.65
CA GLU A 104 -21.44 -2.40 -2.30
C GLU A 104 -21.68 -3.92 -2.25
N ALA A 105 -20.74 -4.67 -1.69
CA ALA A 105 -20.90 -6.08 -1.36
C ALA A 105 -21.73 -6.28 -0.09
N HIS A 106 -21.71 -5.32 0.82
CA HIS A 106 -22.50 -5.29 2.07
C HIS A 106 -22.75 -3.85 2.53
N PRO A 107 -23.74 -3.60 3.41
CA PRO A 107 -23.95 -2.25 3.95
C PRO A 107 -22.68 -1.68 4.58
N GLY A 108 -22.32 -0.45 4.19
CA GLY A 108 -21.14 0.23 4.71
C GLY A 108 -19.82 -0.27 4.12
N ASP A 109 -19.85 -1.06 3.04
CA ASP A 109 -18.68 -1.48 2.28
C ASP A 109 -17.98 -0.25 1.68
N VAL A 110 -16.82 0.06 2.25
CA VAL A 110 -15.86 1.06 1.73
C VAL A 110 -14.59 0.37 1.26
N GLY A 111 -14.70 -0.94 1.03
CA GLY A 111 -13.65 -1.82 0.62
C GLY A 111 -13.10 -1.45 -0.72
N ARG A 112 -11.83 -1.76 -0.88
CA ARG A 112 -11.08 -1.32 -2.04
C ARG A 112 -11.47 -2.07 -3.31
N GLU A 113 -12.15 -3.22 -3.22
CA GLU A 113 -12.70 -3.89 -4.41
C GLU A 113 -13.65 -2.97 -5.18
N ARG A 114 -14.45 -2.14 -4.49
CA ARG A 114 -15.30 -1.12 -5.13
C ARG A 114 -14.49 -0.12 -5.93
N TYR A 115 -13.37 0.32 -5.37
CA TYR A 115 -12.45 1.27 -6.02
C TYR A 115 -11.73 0.64 -7.22
N LEU A 116 -11.30 -0.63 -7.13
CA LEU A 116 -10.54 -1.28 -8.19
C LEU A 116 -11.38 -1.74 -9.37
N ASP A 117 -12.71 -1.77 -9.25
CA ASP A 117 -13.58 -2.15 -10.37
C ASP A 117 -13.45 -1.18 -11.55
N SER A 118 -13.09 0.09 -11.28
CA SER A 118 -12.78 1.08 -12.32
C SER A 118 -11.45 0.81 -13.05
N TYR A 119 -10.60 -0.07 -12.51
CA TYR A 119 -9.30 -0.41 -13.10
C TYR A 119 -9.40 -1.66 -13.98
N ARG A 120 -8.64 -1.68 -15.08
CA ARG A 120 -8.51 -2.89 -15.90
C ARG A 120 -7.82 -3.98 -15.08
N ARG A 121 -8.59 -5.00 -14.67
CA ARG A 121 -8.03 -6.21 -14.04
C ARG A 121 -7.18 -6.97 -15.07
N SER A 122 -5.98 -7.34 -14.68
CA SER A 122 -5.16 -8.27 -15.47
C SER A 122 -5.83 -9.65 -15.45
N PRO A 123 -5.95 -10.35 -16.58
CA PRO A 123 -6.49 -11.71 -16.61
C PRO A 123 -5.55 -12.74 -15.98
N HIS A 124 -4.28 -12.39 -15.75
CA HIS A 124 -3.25 -13.31 -15.28
C HIS A 124 -2.87 -13.12 -13.82
N LEU A 125 -2.99 -11.90 -13.30
CA LEU A 125 -2.66 -11.59 -11.90
C LEU A 125 -3.89 -11.83 -11.03
N LEU A 126 -3.77 -12.78 -10.10
CA LEU A 126 -4.77 -12.94 -9.05
C LEU A 126 -4.58 -11.87 -7.99
N ASP A 127 -3.32 -11.67 -7.55
CA ASP A 127 -3.06 -10.89 -6.35
C ASP A 127 -1.60 -10.51 -6.09
N PHE A 128 -1.37 -9.55 -5.19
CA PHE A 128 -0.10 -9.38 -4.47
C PHE A 128 -0.14 -10.13 -3.14
N THR A 129 0.83 -11.02 -2.94
CA THR A 129 0.95 -11.84 -1.74
C THR A 129 2.07 -11.37 -0.80
N GLY A 130 2.95 -10.49 -1.28
CA GLY A 130 4.05 -9.97 -0.49
C GLY A 130 4.66 -8.71 -1.07
N VAL A 131 5.17 -7.86 -0.19
CA VAL A 131 5.93 -6.66 -0.56
C VAL A 131 7.14 -6.55 0.35
N ARG A 132 8.32 -6.34 -0.24
CA ARG A 132 9.56 -6.05 0.49
C ARG A 132 10.03 -4.65 0.15
N VAL A 133 10.23 -3.83 1.17
CA VAL A 133 10.69 -2.44 1.03
C VAL A 133 11.88 -2.22 1.95
N ALA A 134 12.90 -1.52 1.46
CA ALA A 134 13.99 -1.02 2.28
C ALA A 134 13.63 0.40 2.77
N VAL A 135 13.69 0.64 4.07
CA VAL A 135 13.20 1.86 4.73
C VAL A 135 14.22 2.36 5.76
N THR A 136 14.16 3.64 6.15
CA THR A 136 15.02 4.11 7.25
C THR A 136 14.56 3.52 8.58
N ALA A 137 15.46 3.47 9.57
CA ALA A 137 15.12 2.98 10.90
C ALA A 137 14.02 3.84 11.56
N ASP A 138 14.06 5.16 11.33
CA ASP A 138 13.07 6.09 11.87
C ASP A 138 11.70 5.93 11.19
N ASP A 139 11.67 5.79 9.86
CA ASP A 139 10.44 5.50 9.12
C ASP A 139 9.82 4.17 9.55
N LEU A 140 10.66 3.15 9.79
CA LEU A 140 10.22 1.86 10.26
C LEU A 140 9.61 1.93 11.66
N ALA A 141 10.28 2.60 12.59
CA ALA A 141 9.78 2.82 13.95
C ALA A 141 8.43 3.56 13.94
N GLY A 142 8.27 4.57 13.06
CA GLY A 142 7.02 5.28 12.88
C GLY A 142 5.90 4.42 12.26
N SER A 143 6.23 3.37 11.52
CA SER A 143 5.26 2.53 10.81
C SER A 143 4.67 1.40 11.68
N VAL A 144 5.46 0.85 12.61
CA VAL A 144 5.09 -0.31 13.43
C VAL A 144 3.78 -0.11 14.23
N PRO A 145 3.54 1.02 14.92
CA PRO A 145 2.29 1.23 15.66
C PRO A 145 1.05 1.12 14.77
N LEU A 146 1.11 1.66 13.56
CA LEU A 146 -0.03 1.63 12.64
C LEU A 146 -0.29 0.23 12.08
N LEU A 147 0.76 -0.54 11.78
CA LEU A 147 0.61 -1.95 11.37
C LEU A 147 -0.10 -2.76 12.47
N ARG A 148 0.34 -2.59 13.73
CA ARG A 148 -0.31 -3.24 14.89
C ARG A 148 -1.75 -2.76 15.07
N ALA A 149 -2.00 -1.46 14.99
CA ALA A 149 -3.35 -0.90 15.08
C ALA A 149 -4.27 -1.40 13.95
N GLY A 150 -3.73 -1.64 12.76
CA GLY A 150 -4.42 -2.24 11.61
C GLY A 150 -4.62 -3.75 11.70
N GLY A 151 -4.24 -4.40 12.80
CA GLY A 151 -4.46 -5.83 13.03
C GLY A 151 -3.40 -6.74 12.39
N TYR A 152 -2.28 -6.20 11.90
CA TYR A 152 -1.18 -7.04 11.43
C TYR A 152 -0.45 -7.69 12.61
N THR A 153 -0.06 -8.95 12.44
CA THR A 153 0.89 -9.61 13.35
C THR A 153 2.30 -9.14 12.98
N VAL A 154 2.90 -8.30 13.83
CA VAL A 154 4.20 -7.70 13.59
C VAL A 154 5.29 -8.46 14.35
N ARG A 155 6.30 -8.97 13.63
CA ARG A 155 7.50 -9.60 14.17
C ARG A 155 8.72 -8.73 13.85
N GLU A 156 9.41 -8.29 14.90
CA GLU A 156 10.67 -7.54 14.79
C GLU A 156 11.84 -8.51 14.80
N GLY A 157 12.90 -8.22 14.04
CA GLY A 157 14.11 -9.03 14.01
C GLY A 157 15.34 -8.20 13.64
N PRO A 158 16.55 -8.79 13.70
CA PRO A 158 17.77 -8.11 13.30
C PRO A 158 17.65 -7.60 11.85
N GLY A 159 17.70 -6.28 11.68
CA GLY A 159 17.66 -5.62 10.38
C GLY A 159 16.27 -5.30 9.81
N GLY A 160 15.17 -5.52 10.54
CA GLY A 160 13.86 -5.12 10.03
C GLY A 160 12.62 -5.67 10.74
N VAL A 161 11.49 -5.58 10.04
CA VAL A 161 10.16 -6.00 10.49
C VAL A 161 9.49 -6.86 9.43
N VAL A 162 8.76 -7.89 9.87
CA VAL A 162 7.79 -8.63 9.05
C VAL A 162 6.40 -8.43 9.66
N ALA A 163 5.44 -7.99 8.85
CA ALA A 163 4.05 -7.83 9.24
C ALA A 163 3.16 -8.74 8.38
N GLU A 164 2.41 -9.63 9.03
CA GLU A 164 1.50 -10.58 8.38
C GLU A 164 0.05 -10.20 8.69
N GLY A 165 -0.76 -9.98 7.66
CA GLY A 165 -2.15 -9.54 7.80
C GLY A 165 -2.74 -9.12 6.47
N GLY A 166 -4.07 -8.93 6.39
CA GLY A 166 -4.72 -8.40 5.19
C GLY A 166 -4.57 -9.24 3.91
N GLY A 167 -4.09 -10.49 4.02
CA GLY A 167 -3.86 -11.37 2.87
C GLY A 167 -2.51 -11.22 2.19
N ALA A 168 -1.58 -10.42 2.73
CA ALA A 168 -0.22 -10.24 2.21
C ALA A 168 0.83 -10.22 3.33
N VAL A 169 2.10 -10.46 2.98
CA VAL A 169 3.25 -10.32 3.88
C VAL A 169 4.00 -9.04 3.54
N LEU A 170 4.08 -8.11 4.50
CA LEU A 170 4.87 -6.88 4.35
C LEU A 170 6.20 -7.07 5.07
N ARG A 171 7.30 -6.94 4.34
CA ARG A 171 8.66 -6.98 4.87
C ARG A 171 9.33 -5.63 4.72
N PHE A 172 9.87 -5.13 5.81
CA PHE A 172 10.61 -3.89 5.87
C PHE A 172 12.04 -4.17 6.31
N ASP A 173 13.02 -3.82 5.49
CA ASP A 173 14.43 -3.90 5.87
C ASP A 173 14.94 -2.51 6.26
N ALA A 174 15.51 -2.36 7.45
CA ALA A 174 16.08 -1.09 7.91
C ALA A 174 17.42 -0.82 7.23
N VAL A 175 17.54 0.30 6.53
CA VAL A 175 18.73 0.71 5.75
C VAL A 175 18.98 2.22 5.84
N PRO A 176 20.18 2.72 5.47
CA PRO A 176 20.39 4.15 5.27
C PRO A 176 19.50 4.73 4.16
N ARG A 177 19.15 6.01 4.25
CA ARG A 177 18.25 6.71 3.29
C ARG A 177 18.63 6.52 1.82
N ALA A 178 19.92 6.51 1.48
CA ALA A 178 20.40 6.32 0.11
C ALA A 178 20.01 4.94 -0.48
N ALA A 179 19.87 3.93 0.38
CA ALA A 179 19.46 2.60 -0.01
C ALA A 179 17.93 2.38 0.08
N ALA A 180 17.14 3.32 0.60
CA ALA A 180 15.69 3.15 0.74
C ALA A 180 15.00 2.96 -0.62
N GLY A 181 13.92 2.18 -0.66
CA GLY A 181 13.12 1.93 -1.87
C GLY A 181 12.48 0.54 -1.91
N LEU A 182 11.58 0.34 -2.87
CA LEU A 182 10.96 -0.97 -3.16
C LEU A 182 12.04 -1.99 -3.54
N ARG A 183 11.91 -3.24 -3.06
CA ARG A 183 12.87 -4.33 -3.31
C ARG A 183 12.23 -5.50 -4.02
N GLN A 184 11.03 -5.86 -3.61
CA GLN A 184 10.35 -7.02 -4.16
C GLN A 184 8.84 -6.88 -4.04
N VAL A 185 8.13 -7.43 -5.03
CA VAL A 185 6.70 -7.67 -4.99
C VAL A 185 6.44 -9.11 -5.38
N ASP A 186 5.77 -9.85 -4.49
CA ASP A 186 5.35 -11.22 -4.70
C ASP A 186 3.90 -11.25 -5.16
N MET A 187 3.61 -12.07 -6.15
CA MET A 187 2.34 -12.13 -6.83
C MET A 187 1.82 -13.56 -6.93
N ALA A 188 0.51 -13.72 -6.80
CA ALA A 188 -0.21 -14.94 -7.14
C ALA A 188 -0.81 -14.82 -8.54
N LEU A 189 -0.70 -15.88 -9.33
CA LEU A 189 -1.30 -15.95 -10.67
C LEU A 189 -2.67 -16.63 -10.60
N VAL A 190 -3.57 -16.24 -11.51
CA VAL A 190 -4.88 -16.89 -11.67
C VAL A 190 -4.67 -18.35 -12.13
N GLU A 191 -3.77 -18.54 -13.10
CA GLU A 191 -3.42 -19.85 -13.64
C GLU A 191 -1.90 -20.09 -13.48
N PRO A 192 -1.48 -21.32 -13.10
CA PRO A 192 -0.06 -21.67 -13.04
C PRO A 192 0.61 -21.59 -14.41
N MET A 193 1.82 -21.01 -14.47
CA MET A 193 2.62 -21.01 -15.70
C MET A 193 3.45 -22.29 -15.82
N PRO A 194 3.45 -22.98 -16.98
CA PRO A 194 4.17 -24.25 -17.14
C PRO A 194 5.69 -24.08 -17.16
N LEU A 195 6.17 -22.93 -17.61
CA LEU A 195 7.59 -22.60 -17.72
C LEU A 195 7.88 -21.27 -17.02
N ALA A 196 9.13 -21.10 -16.60
CA ALA A 196 9.61 -19.82 -16.12
C ALA A 196 9.79 -18.85 -17.29
N HIS A 197 9.39 -17.60 -17.09
CA HIS A 197 9.71 -16.49 -17.98
C HIS A 197 10.22 -15.31 -17.15
N SER A 198 11.24 -14.61 -17.64
CA SER A 198 11.78 -13.43 -16.99
C SER A 198 11.85 -12.27 -17.98
N GLU A 199 11.41 -11.10 -17.54
CA GLU A 199 11.45 -9.86 -18.29
C GLU A 199 12.25 -8.81 -17.50
N GLU A 200 13.17 -8.12 -18.18
CA GLU A 200 13.87 -6.97 -17.62
C GLU A 200 13.09 -5.69 -17.93
N ILE A 201 12.73 -4.95 -16.88
CA ILE A 201 11.97 -3.71 -16.95
C ILE A 201 12.82 -2.61 -16.31
N GLY A 202 13.61 -1.91 -17.12
CA GLY A 202 14.60 -0.97 -16.61
C GLY A 202 15.60 -1.67 -15.67
N ASN A 203 15.71 -1.20 -14.42
CA ASN A 203 16.60 -1.79 -13.40
C ASN A 203 15.89 -2.81 -12.50
N SER A 204 14.88 -3.50 -13.03
CA SER A 204 14.08 -4.47 -12.30
C SER A 204 13.83 -5.71 -13.14
N THR A 205 13.56 -6.84 -12.49
CA THR A 205 13.33 -8.12 -13.17
C THR A 205 12.02 -8.72 -12.69
N LEU A 206 11.07 -8.90 -13.60
CA LEU A 206 9.84 -9.64 -13.36
C LEU A 206 10.04 -11.09 -13.78
N THR A 207 9.95 -12.02 -12.84
CA THR A 207 9.98 -13.46 -13.11
C THR A 207 8.60 -14.05 -12.86
N VAL A 208 8.02 -14.68 -13.88
CA VAL A 208 6.70 -15.33 -13.84
C VAL A 208 6.90 -16.83 -14.00
N GLY A 209 6.38 -17.61 -13.05
CA GLY A 209 6.48 -19.05 -13.07
C GLY A 209 7.90 -19.60 -12.81
N PRO A 210 8.07 -20.94 -12.90
CA PRO A 210 7.00 -21.92 -13.13
C PRO A 210 6.06 -21.99 -11.92
N GLY A 211 4.82 -22.44 -12.15
CA GLY A 211 3.79 -22.55 -11.12
C GLY A 211 2.96 -21.27 -10.93
N PRO A 212 2.23 -21.13 -9.81
CA PRO A 212 1.18 -20.12 -9.63
C PRO A 212 1.70 -18.78 -9.08
N ARG A 213 2.96 -18.41 -9.35
CA ARG A 213 3.60 -17.25 -8.72
C ARG A 213 4.35 -16.40 -9.74
N ALA A 214 4.42 -15.11 -9.45
CA ALA A 214 5.36 -14.20 -10.05
C ALA A 214 6.08 -13.39 -8.97
N VAL A 215 7.31 -12.99 -9.24
CA VAL A 215 8.14 -12.18 -8.35
C VAL A 215 8.77 -11.07 -9.16
N TRP A 216 8.55 -9.83 -8.73
CA TRP A 216 9.20 -8.66 -9.32
C TRP A 216 10.26 -8.14 -8.36
N THR A 217 11.52 -8.19 -8.75
CA THR A 217 12.65 -7.68 -7.97
C THR A 217 13.17 -6.36 -8.52
N PHE A 218 13.56 -5.46 -7.62
CA PHE A 218 14.07 -4.14 -7.95
C PHE A 218 15.51 -4.03 -7.47
N ALA A 219 16.40 -3.51 -8.31
CA ALA A 219 17.78 -3.25 -7.91
C ALA A 219 17.81 -2.27 -6.72
N ALA A 220 18.84 -2.40 -5.88
CA ALA A 220 19.07 -1.41 -4.85
C ALA A 220 19.35 -0.04 -5.48
N ASN A 221 18.82 1.02 -4.88
CA ASN A 221 19.27 2.37 -5.19
C ASN A 221 20.75 2.46 -4.80
N ALA A 222 21.58 2.86 -5.78
CA ALA A 222 23.01 3.11 -5.61
C ALA A 222 23.25 4.61 -5.39
#